data_AF-A0AAD7FYS0-F1
#
_entry.id   AF-A0AAD7FYS0-F1
#
_cell.length_a   1.000
_cell.length_b   1.000
_cell.length_c   1.000
_cell.angle_alpha   90.00
_cell.angle_beta   90.00
_cell.angle_gamma   90.00
#
_symmetry.space_group_name_H-M   'P 1'
#
loop_
_entity.id
_entity.type
_entity.pdbx_description
1 polymer ?
#
loop_
_entity_poly.entity_id
_entity_poly.type
_entity_poly.pdbx_seq_one_letter_code
_entity_poly.pdbx_strand_id
1 'polypeptide(L)'
;AHIPYPSTPNFKNFTTDYQKLLVSDAAAKYTPTRASFVGTVKLHGTNATVVFSHGDKSNPRIQSRSWIIGSNKKDNMGTYALLSKAPLASLVDQILAARGQSTFNEIFIAGEIAGRGVQKGVAIVALERFFAIFNIRIDGHWVDIRQYKSCSLPEYRIFNVAEYKTYEIDIDFSGSTAAAHERMNEYTTEVYDACPFGSAFVDEKGKQVSGRGEGIVWTMVGGDGKQFDDTVLWNFKTKGESFSTTSAPKEKKAVVGDPATASAVMQFVDYALAERRFEQGVEYLEGEQARQGKPVAGYDIRSLGVFMKWVVEDTIKEERNEMERLGAPEKDAR
;
A
#
# COMPACT_ATOMS: atom_id res chain seq x y z
N ALA A 1 -16.70 -9.97 11.30
CA ALA A 1 -16.96 -8.88 10.33
C ALA A 1 -15.72 -8.66 9.46
N HIS A 2 -15.84 -7.97 8.32
CA HIS A 2 -14.68 -7.50 7.54
C HIS A 2 -13.89 -6.47 8.38
N ILE A 3 -12.56 -6.48 8.26
CA ILE A 3 -11.68 -5.53 8.96
C ILE A 3 -10.77 -4.88 7.91
N PRO A 4 -10.97 -3.64 7.47
CA PRO A 4 -10.18 -3.05 6.39
C PRO A 4 -8.71 -2.88 6.79
N TYR A 5 -7.80 -3.12 5.83
CA TYR A 5 -6.40 -2.72 5.99
C TYR A 5 -6.29 -1.19 5.88
N PRO A 6 -5.56 -0.51 6.80
CA PRO A 6 -5.39 0.94 6.77
C PRO A 6 -4.84 1.48 5.45
N SER A 7 -5.17 2.72 5.11
CA SER A 7 -4.57 3.37 3.95
C SER A 7 -3.13 3.76 4.19
N THR A 8 -2.29 3.52 3.18
CA THR A 8 -0.91 4.02 3.14
C THR A 8 -0.84 5.30 2.31
N PRO A 9 -0.76 6.49 2.95
CA PRO A 9 -0.63 7.78 2.25
C PRO A 9 0.73 7.93 1.55
N ASN A 10 0.86 8.91 0.66
CA ASN A 10 2.18 9.36 0.20
C ASN A 10 2.92 10.11 1.33
N PHE A 11 4.23 10.28 1.17
CA PHE A 11 5.06 10.91 2.21
C PHE A 11 4.59 12.32 2.59
N LYS A 12 4.26 13.17 1.61
CA LYS A 12 3.79 14.54 1.85
C LYS A 12 2.52 14.57 2.70
N ASN A 13 1.56 13.70 2.38
CA ASN A 13 0.32 13.62 3.14
C ASN A 13 0.57 13.12 4.56
N PHE A 14 1.39 12.09 4.70
CA PHE A 14 1.80 11.59 6.01
C PHE A 14 2.43 12.70 6.85
N THR A 15 3.42 13.44 6.32
CA THR A 15 4.10 14.51 7.06
C THR A 15 3.15 15.62 7.48
N THR A 16 2.23 16.03 6.61
CA THR A 16 1.25 17.08 6.92
C THR A 16 0.34 16.65 8.07
N ASP A 17 -0.19 15.43 8.01
CA ASP A 17 -1.09 14.93 9.06
C ASP A 17 -0.33 14.64 10.36
N TYR A 18 0.90 14.13 10.27
CA TYR A 18 1.76 13.91 11.42
C TYR A 18 2.13 15.21 12.15
N GLN A 19 2.42 16.29 11.41
CA GLN A 19 2.69 17.61 11.99
C GLN A 19 1.48 18.19 12.71
N LYS A 20 0.26 17.98 12.18
CA LYS A 20 -0.99 18.37 12.87
C LYS A 20 -1.13 17.65 14.22
N LEU A 21 -0.68 16.40 14.32
CA LEU A 21 -0.69 15.64 15.58
C LEU A 21 0.35 16.15 16.58
N LEU A 22 1.52 16.58 16.12
CA LEU A 22 2.58 17.12 16.98
C LEU A 22 2.18 18.41 17.69
N VAL A 23 1.32 19.23 17.08
CA VAL A 23 0.83 20.49 17.66
C VAL A 23 -0.47 20.34 18.46
N SER A 24 -1.01 19.11 18.53
CA SER A 24 -2.22 18.79 19.29
C SER A 24 -1.86 18.43 20.73
N ASP A 25 -2.35 19.22 21.70
CA ASP A 25 -2.06 19.04 23.14
C ASP A 25 -2.38 17.63 23.66
N ALA A 26 -3.38 16.95 23.10
CA ALA A 26 -3.79 15.61 23.52
C ALA A 26 -2.91 14.48 22.94
N ALA A 27 -2.35 14.67 21.73
CA ALA A 27 -1.62 13.64 21.00
C ALA A 27 -0.10 13.78 21.12
N ALA A 28 0.41 15.01 21.30
CA ALA A 28 1.84 15.32 21.31
C ALA A 28 2.67 14.53 22.34
N LYS A 29 2.04 14.06 23.43
CA LYS A 29 2.70 13.21 24.43
C LYS A 29 3.17 11.87 23.85
N TYR A 30 2.42 11.29 22.91
CA TYR A 30 2.65 9.95 22.34
C TYR A 30 3.14 9.99 20.89
N THR A 31 3.31 11.18 20.32
CA THR A 31 3.84 11.38 18.97
C THR A 31 5.33 11.74 19.06
N PRO A 32 6.24 10.86 18.60
CA PRO A 32 7.67 11.16 18.55
C PRO A 32 7.98 12.38 17.66
N THR A 33 8.93 13.21 18.08
CA THR A 33 9.43 14.31 17.22
C THR A 33 10.46 13.81 16.21
N ARG A 34 11.14 12.70 16.55
CA ARG A 34 11.97 11.93 15.64
C ARG A 34 11.49 10.49 15.62
N ALA A 35 11.41 9.88 14.44
CA ALA A 35 11.00 8.50 14.32
C ALA A 35 11.82 7.74 13.27
N SER A 36 12.05 6.47 13.54
CA SER A 36 12.75 5.53 12.68
C SER A 36 11.75 4.72 11.88
N PHE A 37 11.97 4.61 10.57
CA PHE A 37 11.13 3.87 9.65
C PHE A 37 11.92 2.78 8.94
N VAL A 38 11.25 1.66 8.73
CA VAL A 38 11.73 0.56 7.89
C VAL A 38 10.99 0.59 6.56
N GLY A 39 11.76 0.63 5.48
CA GLY A 39 11.30 0.53 4.11
C GLY A 39 11.30 -0.91 3.62
N THR A 40 10.17 -1.38 3.08
CA THR A 40 10.06 -2.65 2.36
C THR A 40 9.61 -2.41 0.93
N VAL A 41 9.99 -3.30 0.00
CA VAL A 41 9.60 -3.19 -1.41
C VAL A 41 8.08 -3.14 -1.53
N LYS A 42 7.56 -2.05 -2.11
CA LYS A 42 6.14 -1.98 -2.49
C LYS A 42 5.93 -2.85 -3.71
N LEU A 43 5.19 -3.94 -3.53
CA LEU A 43 4.79 -4.82 -4.62
C LEU A 43 3.54 -4.26 -5.31
N HIS A 44 3.51 -4.36 -6.63
CA HIS A 44 2.36 -3.96 -7.44
C HIS A 44 1.47 -5.18 -7.68
N GLY A 45 0.38 -5.28 -6.94
CA GLY A 45 -0.58 -6.37 -7.03
C GLY A 45 -1.96 -5.95 -6.55
N THR A 46 -2.61 -6.84 -5.79
CA THR A 46 -3.86 -6.57 -5.09
C THR A 46 -3.77 -6.99 -3.64
N ASN A 47 -4.32 -6.17 -2.75
CA ASN A 47 -4.28 -6.43 -1.32
C ASN A 47 -5.10 -7.69 -0.96
N ALA A 48 -4.49 -8.54 -0.13
CA ALA A 48 -5.19 -9.61 0.57
C ALA A 48 -4.77 -9.63 2.04
N THR A 49 -5.67 -10.08 2.90
CA THR A 49 -5.40 -10.26 4.32
C THR A 49 -5.99 -11.60 4.77
N VAL A 50 -5.20 -12.32 5.57
CA VAL A 50 -5.64 -13.52 6.28
C VAL A 50 -5.81 -13.16 7.76
N VAL A 51 -7.01 -13.33 8.29
CA VAL A 51 -7.35 -12.97 9.67
C VAL A 51 -7.77 -14.21 10.45
N PHE A 52 -7.06 -14.48 11.53
CA PHE A 52 -7.39 -15.47 12.54
C PHE A 52 -7.95 -14.75 13.77
N SER A 53 -8.98 -15.30 14.40
CA SER A 53 -9.69 -14.66 15.50
C SER A 53 -10.10 -15.67 16.56
N HIS A 54 -10.29 -15.21 17.80
CA HIS A 54 -10.73 -16.02 18.94
C HIS A 54 -9.81 -17.21 19.24
N GLY A 55 -8.51 -17.08 18.95
CA GLY A 55 -7.53 -18.15 19.11
C GLY A 55 -7.69 -19.33 18.13
N ASP A 56 -8.58 -19.23 17.14
CA ASP A 56 -8.80 -20.28 16.15
C ASP A 56 -7.81 -20.15 14.98
N LYS A 57 -6.97 -21.17 14.82
CA LYS A 57 -6.00 -21.31 13.71
C LYS A 57 -6.59 -22.02 12.48
N SER A 58 -7.75 -22.65 12.60
CA SER A 58 -8.30 -23.58 11.60
C SER A 58 -9.20 -22.89 10.58
N ASN A 59 -9.87 -21.81 10.98
CA ASN A 59 -10.86 -21.12 10.14
C ASN A 59 -10.46 -19.67 9.87
N PRO A 60 -9.36 -19.41 9.12
CA PRO A 60 -9.00 -18.05 8.76
C PRO A 60 -10.05 -17.42 7.86
N ARG A 61 -10.29 -16.14 8.07
CA ARG A 61 -11.00 -15.30 7.11
C ARG A 61 -10.01 -14.72 6.11
N ILE A 62 -10.26 -14.93 4.83
CA ILE A 62 -9.53 -14.26 3.74
C ILE A 62 -10.37 -13.05 3.29
N GLN A 63 -9.74 -11.91 3.11
CA GLN A 63 -10.41 -10.68 2.73
C GLN A 63 -9.51 -9.82 1.85
N SER A 64 -10.12 -9.04 0.97
CA SER A 64 -9.46 -7.92 0.30
C SER A 64 -9.54 -6.67 1.18
N ARG A 65 -9.08 -5.55 0.62
CA ARG A 65 -9.23 -4.23 1.24
C ARG A 65 -10.67 -3.85 1.56
N SER A 66 -11.65 -4.32 0.79
CA SER A 66 -13.05 -3.84 0.87
C SER A 66 -14.09 -4.93 1.12
N TRP A 67 -13.75 -6.21 1.05
CA TRP A 67 -14.73 -7.29 1.23
C TRP A 67 -14.12 -8.64 1.62
N ILE A 68 -14.95 -9.56 2.12
CA ILE A 68 -14.57 -10.93 2.51
C ILE A 68 -14.57 -11.86 1.29
N ILE A 69 -13.45 -12.48 1.00
CA ILE A 69 -13.25 -13.40 -0.12
C ILE A 69 -13.69 -14.80 0.32
N GLY A 70 -14.69 -15.37 -0.36
CA GLY A 70 -15.42 -16.54 0.17
C GLY A 70 -15.43 -17.81 -0.67
N SER A 71 -15.02 -17.79 -1.95
CA SER A 71 -14.98 -19.00 -2.81
C SER A 71 -14.33 -18.73 -4.17
N ASN A 72 -14.09 -19.78 -4.96
CA ASN A 72 -13.65 -19.70 -6.35
C ASN A 72 -14.54 -18.85 -7.27
N LYS A 73 -15.85 -18.72 -7.00
CA LYS A 73 -16.76 -17.86 -7.78
C LYS A 73 -16.58 -16.36 -7.48
N LYS A 74 -15.82 -16.07 -6.43
CA LYS A 74 -15.53 -14.77 -5.86
C LYS A 74 -14.01 -14.72 -5.59
N ASP A 75 -13.24 -15.21 -6.56
CA ASP A 75 -11.80 -15.36 -6.45
C ASP A 75 -11.13 -14.06 -6.90
N ASN A 76 -10.77 -13.21 -5.93
CA ASN A 76 -10.12 -11.92 -6.16
C ASN A 76 -8.76 -12.14 -6.85
N MET A 77 -8.72 -12.17 -8.18
CA MET A 77 -7.49 -12.38 -8.97
C MET A 77 -6.70 -13.65 -8.56
N GLY A 78 -7.38 -14.75 -8.21
CA GLY A 78 -6.71 -16.01 -7.81
C GLY A 78 -6.31 -16.08 -6.33
N THR A 79 -6.67 -15.08 -5.51
CA THR A 79 -6.32 -15.02 -4.08
C THR A 79 -6.83 -16.24 -3.31
N TYR A 80 -8.10 -16.61 -3.47
CA TYR A 80 -8.70 -17.73 -2.75
C TYR A 80 -8.09 -19.04 -3.22
N ALA A 81 -7.94 -19.23 -4.54
CA ALA A 81 -7.37 -20.44 -5.10
C ALA A 81 -5.92 -20.69 -4.66
N LEU A 82 -5.13 -19.63 -4.45
CA LEU A 82 -3.77 -19.72 -3.92
C LEU A 82 -3.78 -20.08 -2.42
N LEU A 83 -4.43 -19.24 -1.61
CA LEU A 83 -4.34 -19.32 -0.15
C LEU A 83 -5.08 -20.53 0.44
N SER A 84 -6.16 -21.01 -0.20
CA SER A 84 -6.92 -22.19 0.27
C SER A 84 -6.15 -23.50 0.19
N LYS A 85 -5.05 -23.56 -0.58
CA LYS A 85 -4.18 -24.74 -0.69
C LYS A 85 -3.09 -24.77 0.38
N ALA A 86 -2.82 -23.64 1.03
CA ALA A 86 -1.73 -23.50 1.96
C ALA A 86 -2.16 -23.87 3.40
N PRO A 87 -1.26 -24.48 4.21
CA PRO A 87 -1.49 -24.72 5.63
C PRO A 87 -1.33 -23.40 6.40
N LEU A 88 -2.27 -22.47 6.26
CA LEU A 88 -2.15 -21.12 6.82
C LEU A 88 -2.01 -21.11 8.36
N ALA A 89 -2.50 -22.14 9.05
CA ALA A 89 -2.27 -22.33 10.48
C ALA A 89 -0.77 -22.35 10.86
N SER A 90 0.09 -22.88 9.97
CA SER A 90 1.54 -22.90 10.19
C SER A 90 2.15 -21.50 10.23
N LEU A 91 1.57 -20.51 9.55
CA LEU A 91 2.01 -19.11 9.68
C LEU A 91 1.73 -18.58 11.08
N VAL A 92 0.58 -18.93 11.66
CA VAL A 92 0.25 -18.57 13.04
C VAL A 92 1.26 -19.19 14.01
N ASP A 93 1.61 -20.46 13.82
CA ASP A 93 2.61 -21.13 14.65
C ASP A 93 3.99 -20.45 14.56
N GLN A 94 4.43 -20.10 13.35
CA GLN A 94 5.68 -19.36 13.13
C GLN A 94 5.65 -17.97 13.80
N ILE A 95 4.53 -17.24 13.69
CA ILE A 95 4.35 -15.92 14.31
C ILE A 95 4.38 -16.01 15.84
N LEU A 96 3.65 -16.97 16.42
CA LEU A 96 3.60 -17.19 17.86
C LEU A 96 4.96 -17.62 18.41
N ALA A 97 5.68 -18.50 17.69
CA ALA A 97 7.03 -18.90 18.05
C ALA A 97 8.01 -17.71 18.02
N ALA A 98 7.98 -16.88 16.97
CA ALA A 98 8.80 -15.68 16.86
C ALA A 98 8.50 -14.67 17.99
N ARG A 99 7.22 -14.58 18.40
CA ARG A 99 6.79 -13.72 19.50
C ARG A 99 7.10 -14.28 20.89
N GLY A 100 7.42 -15.57 21.01
CA GLY A 100 7.56 -16.26 22.31
C GLY A 100 6.23 -16.41 23.05
N GLN A 101 5.12 -16.58 22.34
CA GLN A 101 3.77 -16.74 22.91
C GLN A 101 3.11 -18.04 22.44
N SER A 102 2.12 -18.53 23.18
CA SER A 102 1.36 -19.74 22.83
C SER A 102 -0.09 -19.48 22.46
N THR A 103 -0.61 -18.29 22.78
CA THR A 103 -2.02 -17.91 22.61
C THR A 103 -2.13 -16.56 21.90
N PHE A 104 -3.23 -16.35 21.22
CA PHE A 104 -3.61 -15.09 20.59
C PHE A 104 -5.13 -14.95 20.63
N ASN A 105 -5.63 -13.72 20.60
CA ASN A 105 -7.02 -13.44 20.28
C ASN A 105 -7.18 -13.11 18.79
N GLU A 106 -6.23 -12.39 18.19
CA GLU A 106 -6.25 -12.05 16.77
C GLU A 106 -4.85 -12.07 16.16
N ILE A 107 -4.74 -12.68 14.97
CA ILE A 107 -3.58 -12.51 14.08
C ILE A 107 -4.09 -12.05 12.73
N PHE A 108 -3.66 -10.86 12.32
CA PHE A 108 -4.02 -10.20 11.07
C PHE A 108 -2.76 -10.13 10.19
N ILE A 109 -2.73 -10.95 9.14
CA ILE A 109 -1.58 -11.06 8.22
C ILE A 109 -1.95 -10.32 6.93
N ALA A 110 -1.40 -9.12 6.76
CA ALA A 110 -1.59 -8.31 5.57
C ALA A 110 -0.52 -8.64 4.53
N GLY A 111 -0.93 -8.80 3.28
CA GLY A 111 -0.01 -9.04 2.18
C GLY A 111 -0.54 -8.64 0.82
N GLU A 112 0.30 -8.81 -0.18
CA GLU A 112 0.02 -8.51 -1.57
C GLU A 112 -0.07 -9.81 -2.35
N ILE A 113 -1.17 -10.00 -3.07
CA ILE A 113 -1.26 -11.00 -4.13
C ILE A 113 -0.66 -10.36 -5.36
N ALA A 114 0.39 -10.98 -5.91
CA ALA A 114 1.13 -10.45 -7.04
C ALA A 114 1.63 -11.58 -7.94
N GLY A 115 2.28 -11.23 -9.05
CA GLY A 115 2.73 -12.18 -10.05
C GLY A 115 1.90 -12.16 -11.33
N ARG A 116 2.11 -13.17 -12.16
CA ARG A 116 1.51 -13.28 -13.49
C ARG A 116 -0.02 -13.18 -13.46
N GLY A 117 -0.54 -12.30 -14.30
CA GLY A 117 -1.99 -12.10 -14.45
C GLY A 117 -2.65 -11.44 -13.24
N VAL A 118 -1.89 -10.68 -12.43
CA VAL A 118 -2.45 -9.82 -11.38
C VAL A 118 -2.36 -8.35 -11.77
N GLN A 119 -1.14 -7.86 -12.02
CA GLN A 119 -0.87 -6.49 -12.50
C GLN A 119 0.16 -6.51 -13.64
N LYS A 120 0.46 -5.34 -14.22
CA LYS A 120 1.38 -5.18 -15.35
C LYS A 120 2.52 -4.21 -15.00
N GLY A 121 3.56 -4.15 -15.84
CA GLY A 121 4.58 -3.09 -15.78
C GLY A 121 5.63 -3.20 -14.68
N VAL A 122 5.74 -4.35 -13.98
CA VAL A 122 6.76 -4.60 -12.95
C VAL A 122 7.43 -5.96 -13.12
N ALA A 123 8.65 -6.12 -12.59
CA ALA A 123 9.46 -7.34 -12.71
C ALA A 123 8.73 -8.60 -12.22
N ILE A 124 7.99 -8.47 -11.12
CA ILE A 124 7.32 -9.59 -10.45
C ILE A 124 6.24 -10.25 -11.32
N VAL A 125 5.81 -9.65 -12.44
CA VAL A 125 4.90 -10.28 -13.42
C VAL A 125 5.50 -11.55 -14.05
N ALA A 126 6.83 -11.66 -14.08
CA ALA A 126 7.52 -12.86 -14.56
C ALA A 126 7.32 -14.07 -13.62
N LEU A 127 6.97 -13.83 -12.36
CA LEU A 127 6.78 -14.88 -11.36
C LEU A 127 5.37 -15.49 -11.46
N GLU A 128 5.27 -16.78 -11.15
CA GLU A 128 3.97 -17.38 -10.84
C GLU A 128 3.30 -16.60 -9.70
N ARG A 129 1.96 -16.55 -9.72
CA ARG A 129 1.18 -15.87 -8.69
C ARG A 129 1.62 -16.30 -7.28
N PHE A 130 1.78 -15.32 -6.39
CA PHE A 130 2.23 -15.51 -5.03
C PHE A 130 1.52 -14.55 -4.08
N PHE A 131 1.63 -14.82 -2.78
CA PHE A 131 1.24 -13.92 -1.70
C PHE A 131 2.48 -13.48 -0.94
N ALA A 132 2.70 -12.17 -0.78
CA ALA A 132 3.81 -11.65 0.00
C ALA A 132 3.30 -10.85 1.20
N ILE A 133 3.59 -11.34 2.40
CA ILE A 133 3.28 -10.70 3.67
C ILE A 133 4.10 -9.40 3.76
N PHE A 134 3.43 -8.29 4.08
CA PHE A 134 4.10 -6.99 4.26
C PHE A 134 3.83 -6.34 5.61
N ASN A 135 2.80 -6.75 6.36
CA ASN A 135 2.53 -6.28 7.71
C ASN A 135 1.79 -7.34 8.52
N ILE A 136 2.02 -7.35 9.83
CA ILE A 136 1.32 -8.22 10.77
C ILE A 136 0.76 -7.35 11.90
N ARG A 137 -0.46 -7.65 12.33
CA ARG A 137 -1.05 -7.12 13.55
C ARG A 137 -1.45 -8.27 14.45
N ILE A 138 -1.06 -8.21 15.72
CA ILE A 138 -1.32 -9.26 16.70
C ILE A 138 -2.04 -8.63 17.89
N ASP A 139 -3.22 -9.13 18.20
CA ASP A 139 -4.07 -8.67 19.31
C ASP A 139 -4.29 -7.14 19.33
N GLY A 140 -4.45 -6.53 18.16
CA GLY A 140 -4.64 -5.08 18.05
C GLY A 140 -3.38 -4.27 17.72
N HIS A 141 -2.18 -4.82 17.89
CA HIS A 141 -0.92 -4.08 17.77
C HIS A 141 -0.14 -4.45 16.50
N TRP A 142 0.23 -3.44 15.70
CA TRP A 142 1.11 -3.60 14.54
C TRP A 142 2.53 -3.85 15.00
N VAL A 143 3.20 -4.82 14.38
CA VAL A 143 4.55 -5.24 14.79
C VAL A 143 5.58 -4.94 13.71
N ASP A 144 6.85 -4.76 14.13
CA ASP A 144 7.97 -4.67 13.18
C ASP A 144 8.10 -5.98 12.41
N ILE A 145 7.77 -5.94 11.13
CA ILE A 145 7.75 -7.09 10.23
C ILE A 145 9.11 -7.79 10.14
N ARG A 146 10.23 -7.10 10.41
CA ARG A 146 11.58 -7.69 10.38
C ARG A 146 11.74 -8.79 11.44
N GLN A 147 11.06 -8.69 12.58
CA GLN A 147 11.07 -9.72 13.62
C GLN A 147 10.37 -11.01 13.17
N TYR A 148 9.53 -10.90 12.14
CA TYR A 148 8.75 -11.99 11.57
C TYR A 148 9.18 -12.32 10.14
N LYS A 149 10.36 -11.87 9.70
CA LYS A 149 10.82 -12.03 8.30
C LYS A 149 10.90 -13.48 7.83
N SER A 150 11.09 -14.43 8.75
CA SER A 150 11.10 -15.87 8.44
C SER A 150 9.70 -16.49 8.43
N CYS A 151 8.65 -15.74 8.75
CA CYS A 151 7.27 -16.21 8.70
C CYS A 151 6.82 -16.29 7.25
N SER A 152 6.93 -17.47 6.63
CA SER A 152 6.63 -17.71 5.22
C SER A 152 6.26 -19.17 4.96
N LEU A 153 5.69 -19.46 3.79
CA LEU A 153 5.45 -20.81 3.28
C LEU A 153 5.85 -20.86 1.79
N PRO A 154 7.17 -20.88 1.46
CA PRO A 154 7.65 -20.78 0.08
C PRO A 154 7.12 -21.88 -0.85
N GLU A 155 6.92 -23.10 -0.33
CA GLU A 155 6.33 -24.26 -1.02
C GLU A 155 4.93 -23.97 -1.59
N TYR A 156 4.23 -23.04 -0.94
CA TYR A 156 2.88 -22.60 -1.29
C TYR A 156 2.87 -21.20 -1.89
N ARG A 157 4.04 -20.69 -2.29
CA ARG A 157 4.26 -19.34 -2.83
C ARG A 157 3.76 -18.24 -1.90
N ILE A 158 3.97 -18.43 -0.59
CA ILE A 158 3.77 -17.41 0.43
C ILE A 158 5.14 -16.95 0.92
N PHE A 159 5.46 -15.67 0.71
CA PHE A 159 6.73 -15.06 1.07
C PHE A 159 6.52 -13.96 2.11
N ASN A 160 7.60 -13.52 2.74
CA ASN A 160 7.61 -12.31 3.55
C ASN A 160 8.50 -11.27 2.88
N VAL A 161 7.98 -10.06 2.62
CA VAL A 161 8.73 -9.01 1.96
C VAL A 161 9.98 -8.60 2.75
N ALA A 162 9.96 -8.74 4.08
CA ALA A 162 11.06 -8.39 4.97
C ALA A 162 12.21 -9.41 4.97
N GLU A 163 12.06 -10.54 4.29
CA GLU A 163 13.16 -11.50 4.03
C GLU A 163 14.13 -10.96 2.96
N TYR A 164 13.66 -10.04 2.12
CA TYR A 164 14.42 -9.44 1.03
C TYR A 164 14.97 -8.07 1.45
N LYS A 165 15.61 -7.35 0.51
CA LYS A 165 16.22 -6.04 0.80
C LYS A 165 15.23 -5.08 1.46
N THR A 166 15.61 -4.60 2.65
CA THR A 166 14.93 -3.54 3.39
C THR A 166 15.78 -2.27 3.40
N TYR A 167 15.14 -1.17 3.77
CA TYR A 167 15.76 0.16 3.90
C TYR A 167 15.43 0.73 5.28
N GLU A 168 16.22 1.71 5.71
CA GLU A 168 15.99 2.42 6.97
C GLU A 168 16.16 3.92 6.76
N ILE A 169 15.35 4.70 7.46
CA ILE A 169 15.43 6.16 7.46
C ILE A 169 14.97 6.68 8.83
N ASP A 170 15.70 7.66 9.35
CA ASP A 170 15.27 8.46 10.49
C ASP A 170 14.72 9.80 9.98
N ILE A 171 13.58 10.20 10.54
CA ILE A 171 12.90 11.43 10.14
C ILE A 171 12.74 12.33 11.36
N ASP A 172 13.27 13.56 11.25
CA ASP A 172 13.04 14.62 12.22
C ASP A 172 11.84 15.48 11.78
N PHE A 173 10.74 15.36 12.50
CA PHE A 173 9.50 16.10 12.25
C PHE A 173 9.46 17.45 12.96
N SER A 174 10.46 17.77 13.81
CA SER A 174 10.58 19.09 14.44
C SER A 174 11.10 20.18 13.48
N GLY A 175 11.65 19.76 12.33
CA GLY A 175 12.21 20.64 11.32
C GLY A 175 11.80 20.27 9.90
N SER A 176 12.66 20.60 8.94
CA SER A 176 12.47 20.26 7.52
C SER A 176 12.68 18.76 7.28
N THR A 177 11.73 18.12 6.62
CA THR A 177 11.81 16.71 6.20
C THR A 177 12.45 16.50 4.82
N ALA A 178 12.96 17.58 4.20
CA ALA A 178 13.45 17.55 2.82
C ALA A 178 14.61 16.57 2.59
N ALA A 179 15.60 16.56 3.47
CA ALA A 179 16.75 15.65 3.34
C ALA A 179 16.34 14.17 3.47
N ALA A 180 15.42 13.86 4.38
CA ALA A 180 14.87 12.51 4.51
C ALA A 180 14.09 12.12 3.23
N HIS A 181 13.32 13.05 2.66
CA HIS A 181 12.58 12.82 1.42
C HIS A 181 13.50 12.53 0.23
N GLU A 182 14.56 13.34 0.04
CA GLU A 182 15.56 13.14 -1.00
C GLU A 182 16.21 11.75 -0.87
N ARG A 183 16.61 11.39 0.35
CA ARG A 183 17.19 10.06 0.62
C ARG A 183 16.23 8.92 0.33
N MET A 184 14.95 9.06 0.69
CA MET A 184 13.94 8.05 0.36
C MET A 184 13.67 7.95 -1.14
N ASN A 185 13.79 9.06 -1.88
CA ASN A 185 13.66 9.05 -3.33
C ASN A 185 14.84 8.33 -3.99
N GLU A 186 16.07 8.48 -3.50
CA GLU A 186 17.22 7.68 -3.95
C GLU A 186 16.96 6.17 -3.80
N TYR A 187 16.48 5.74 -2.63
CA TYR A 187 16.11 4.33 -2.40
C TYR A 187 14.96 3.87 -3.30
N THR A 188 13.99 4.75 -3.55
CA THR A 188 12.84 4.46 -4.42
C THR A 188 13.29 4.30 -5.87
N THR A 189 14.22 5.13 -6.35
CA THR A 189 14.84 5.00 -7.66
C THR A 189 15.59 3.68 -7.78
N GLU A 190 16.31 3.27 -6.74
CA GLU A 190 16.98 1.96 -6.74
C GLU A 190 16.00 0.80 -6.97
N VAL A 191 14.89 0.78 -6.23
CA VAL A 191 13.82 -0.24 -6.40
C VAL A 191 13.15 -0.12 -7.76
N TYR A 192 12.96 1.12 -8.24
CA TYR A 192 12.35 1.39 -9.53
C TYR A 192 13.19 0.86 -10.68
N ASP A 193 14.52 0.99 -10.62
CA ASP A 193 15.41 0.51 -11.67
C ASP A 193 15.57 -1.01 -11.62
N ALA A 194 15.67 -1.59 -10.43
CA ALA A 194 15.79 -3.03 -10.22
C ALA A 194 15.02 -3.49 -8.98
N CYS A 195 13.91 -4.20 -9.20
CA CYS A 195 13.06 -4.71 -8.12
C CYS A 195 13.80 -5.75 -7.26
N PRO A 196 14.14 -5.45 -5.98
CA PRO A 196 14.95 -6.35 -5.16
C PRO A 196 14.25 -7.69 -4.90
N PHE A 197 12.93 -7.63 -4.66
CA PHE A 197 12.09 -8.80 -4.45
C PHE A 197 12.08 -9.68 -5.69
N GLY A 198 11.83 -9.10 -6.87
CA GLY A 198 11.83 -9.83 -8.14
C GLY A 198 13.17 -10.53 -8.39
N SER A 199 14.28 -9.81 -8.23
CA SER A 199 15.63 -10.34 -8.46
C SER A 199 16.04 -11.48 -7.54
N ALA A 200 15.34 -11.74 -6.44
CA ALA A 200 15.60 -12.90 -5.59
C ALA A 200 15.10 -14.23 -6.19
N PHE A 201 14.41 -14.20 -7.33
CA PHE A 201 13.79 -15.37 -7.95
C PHE A 201 14.26 -15.58 -9.39
N VAL A 202 13.98 -16.79 -9.90
CA VAL A 202 14.07 -17.14 -11.31
C VAL A 202 12.68 -17.28 -11.91
N ASP A 203 12.54 -16.99 -13.20
CA ASP A 203 11.33 -17.20 -13.96
C ASP A 203 11.14 -18.68 -14.34
N GLU A 204 10.04 -18.99 -15.05
CA GLU A 204 9.72 -20.34 -15.52
C GLU A 204 10.77 -20.97 -16.45
N LYS A 205 11.67 -20.15 -17.02
CA LYS A 205 12.76 -20.58 -17.91
C LYS A 205 14.09 -20.69 -17.16
N GLY A 206 14.09 -20.53 -15.83
CA GLY A 206 15.28 -20.55 -15.00
C GLY A 206 16.15 -19.30 -15.11
N LYS A 207 15.64 -18.21 -15.71
CA LYS A 207 16.38 -16.95 -15.81
C LYS A 207 16.08 -16.09 -14.59
N GLN A 208 17.10 -15.45 -14.02
CA GLN A 208 16.91 -14.48 -12.95
C GLN A 208 15.96 -13.37 -13.37
N VAL A 209 14.95 -13.11 -12.53
CA VAL A 209 13.97 -12.06 -12.81
C VAL A 209 14.63 -10.69 -12.69
N SER A 210 14.35 -9.83 -13.67
CA SER A 210 14.92 -8.50 -13.76
C SER A 210 13.85 -7.51 -14.20
N GLY A 211 13.97 -6.25 -13.80
CA GLY A 211 13.10 -5.17 -14.24
C GLY A 211 12.66 -4.30 -13.07
N ARG A 212 11.71 -3.41 -13.36
CA ARG A 212 11.32 -2.33 -12.46
C ARG A 212 10.47 -2.79 -11.28
N GLY A 213 10.66 -2.15 -10.12
CA GLY A 213 9.75 -2.23 -8.97
C GLY A 213 8.80 -1.02 -8.90
N GLU A 214 7.82 -1.05 -8.00
CA GLU A 214 6.87 0.07 -7.84
C GLU A 214 7.45 1.20 -6.96
N GLY A 215 8.07 0.83 -5.83
CA GLY A 215 8.57 1.77 -4.84
C GLY A 215 8.77 1.13 -3.47
N ILE A 216 8.59 1.91 -2.40
CA ILE A 216 8.84 1.49 -1.02
C ILE A 216 7.64 1.86 -0.13
N VAL A 217 7.27 0.95 0.77
CA VAL A 217 6.39 1.25 1.92
C VAL A 217 7.26 1.39 3.16
N TRP A 218 7.12 2.53 3.84
CA TRP A 218 7.85 2.90 5.04
C TRP A 218 6.92 2.72 6.24
N THR A 219 7.31 1.90 7.21
CA THR A 219 6.55 1.66 8.45
C THR A 219 7.38 2.09 9.64
N MET A 220 6.79 2.87 10.56
CA MET A 220 7.46 3.30 11.79
C MET A 220 7.77 2.10 12.68
N VAL A 221 8.99 2.03 13.19
CA VAL A 221 9.45 0.96 14.10
C VAL A 221 10.07 1.50 15.40
N GLY A 222 10.27 2.81 15.50
CA GLY A 222 10.87 3.45 16.67
C GLY A 222 10.64 4.95 16.70
N GLY A 223 10.84 5.53 17.89
CA GLY A 223 10.75 6.97 18.15
C GLY A 223 11.94 7.47 18.98
N ASP A 224 11.92 8.74 19.35
CA ASP A 224 12.87 9.45 20.23
C ASP A 224 12.86 8.96 21.70
N GLY A 225 12.83 7.64 21.91
CA GLY A 225 12.71 6.99 23.21
C GLY A 225 11.26 6.91 23.74
N LYS A 226 10.30 7.50 23.02
CA LYS A 226 8.87 7.39 23.34
C LYS A 226 8.28 6.12 22.73
N GLN A 227 7.46 5.43 23.50
CA GLN A 227 6.52 4.45 22.95
C GLN A 227 5.45 5.21 22.16
N PHE A 228 5.30 4.87 20.88
CA PHE A 228 4.22 5.37 20.04
C PHE A 228 3.02 4.41 20.08
N ASP A 229 1.84 4.92 19.73
CA ASP A 229 0.64 4.09 19.65
C ASP A 229 0.74 3.11 18.47
N ASP A 230 1.08 1.87 18.78
CA ASP A 230 1.23 0.75 17.84
C ASP A 230 -0.12 0.08 17.49
N THR A 231 -1.24 0.56 18.04
CA THR A 231 -2.58 0.19 17.55
C THR A 231 -2.91 0.88 16.22
N VAL A 232 -2.20 1.97 15.93
CA VAL A 232 -2.24 2.70 14.65
C VAL A 232 -1.07 2.27 13.76
N LEU A 233 -1.36 2.00 12.48
CA LEU A 233 -0.33 1.71 11.50
C LEU A 233 0.26 3.01 10.95
N TRP A 234 1.38 3.45 11.51
CA TRP A 234 2.13 4.61 11.02
C TRP A 234 2.98 4.23 9.82
N ASN A 235 2.38 4.32 8.62
CA ASN A 235 3.09 4.06 7.38
C ASN A 235 2.82 5.09 6.29
N PHE A 236 3.72 5.14 5.32
CA PHE A 236 3.55 5.89 4.08
C PHE A 236 4.26 5.19 2.92
N LYS A 237 4.08 5.68 1.70
CA LYS A 237 4.69 5.13 0.48
C LYS A 237 5.46 6.19 -0.29
N THR A 238 6.53 5.76 -0.93
CA THR A 238 7.23 6.45 -2.02
C THR A 238 7.18 5.57 -3.27
N LYS A 239 7.00 6.16 -4.45
CA LYS A 239 6.82 5.44 -5.71
C LYS A 239 7.71 6.02 -6.79
N GLY A 240 8.18 5.16 -7.70
CA GLY A 240 8.94 5.60 -8.87
C GLY A 240 8.08 6.41 -9.85
N GLU A 241 8.72 7.22 -10.69
CA GLU A 241 8.05 8.25 -11.51
C GLU A 241 6.93 7.71 -12.40
N SER A 242 7.12 6.55 -13.06
CA SER A 242 6.06 5.98 -13.93
C SER A 242 4.87 5.39 -13.18
N PHE A 243 4.92 5.33 -11.85
CA PHE A 243 3.79 4.98 -10.99
C PHE A 243 3.15 6.22 -10.36
N SER A 244 3.66 7.41 -10.68
CA SER A 244 3.04 8.67 -10.31
C SER A 244 1.70 8.83 -11.04
N THR A 245 0.70 9.24 -10.28
CA THR A 245 -0.65 9.51 -10.76
C THR A 245 -0.89 11.02 -10.93
N THR A 246 0.11 11.83 -10.61
CA THR A 246 0.11 13.28 -10.80
C THR A 246 0.90 13.63 -12.07
N SER A 247 0.47 14.67 -12.75
CA SER A 247 1.20 15.20 -13.91
C SER A 247 2.58 15.69 -13.50
N ALA A 248 3.59 15.47 -14.36
CA ALA A 248 4.87 16.15 -14.20
C ALA A 248 4.66 17.67 -14.14
N PRO A 249 5.46 18.42 -13.36
CA PRO A 249 5.31 19.87 -13.28
C PRO A 249 5.52 20.48 -14.67
N LYS A 250 4.43 20.87 -15.34
CA LYS A 250 4.50 21.69 -16.54
C LYS A 250 4.92 23.10 -16.12
N GLU A 251 5.88 23.69 -16.82
CA GLU A 251 6.21 25.10 -16.63
C GLU A 251 4.94 25.95 -16.73
N LYS A 252 4.77 26.83 -15.74
CA LYS A 252 3.54 27.61 -15.52
C LYS A 252 3.32 28.56 -16.70
N LYS A 253 2.21 28.40 -17.42
CA LYS A 253 1.60 29.54 -18.13
C LYS A 253 0.65 30.24 -17.16
N ALA A 254 0.94 31.50 -16.85
CA ALA A 254 0.08 32.34 -16.04
C ALA A 254 -1.29 32.49 -16.72
N VAL A 255 -2.37 32.14 -16.02
CA VAL A 255 -3.75 32.40 -16.45
C VAL A 255 -4.26 33.62 -15.67
N VAL A 256 -4.73 34.64 -16.38
CA VAL A 256 -5.22 35.92 -15.84
C VAL A 256 -6.73 36.07 -16.11
N GLY A 257 -7.51 36.45 -15.08
CA GLY A 257 -8.91 36.95 -15.14
C GLY A 257 -9.81 36.48 -13.97
N ASP A 258 -10.43 37.37 -13.17
CA ASP A 258 -10.51 37.27 -11.68
C ASP A 258 -10.53 35.83 -11.11
N PRO A 259 -9.34 35.31 -10.81
CA PRO A 259 -8.92 34.07 -11.42
C PRO A 259 -8.70 33.00 -10.38
N ALA A 260 -8.72 33.36 -9.09
CA ALA A 260 -7.99 32.62 -8.09
C ALA A 260 -8.60 31.24 -7.82
N THR A 261 -9.91 31.15 -7.59
CA THR A 261 -10.57 29.88 -7.24
C THR A 261 -10.77 28.98 -8.46
N ALA A 262 -11.29 29.50 -9.58
CA ALA A 262 -11.44 28.71 -10.81
C ALA A 262 -10.07 28.31 -11.39
N SER A 263 -9.06 29.18 -11.33
CA SER A 263 -7.68 28.82 -11.68
C SER A 263 -7.09 27.83 -10.67
N ALA A 264 -7.37 27.94 -9.37
CA ALA A 264 -6.91 26.95 -8.38
C ALA A 264 -7.51 25.56 -8.62
N VAL A 265 -8.81 25.48 -8.92
CA VAL A 265 -9.47 24.22 -9.29
C VAL A 265 -8.86 23.64 -10.56
N MET A 266 -8.70 24.45 -11.62
CA MET A 266 -8.07 23.97 -12.85
C MET A 266 -6.60 23.56 -12.66
N GLN A 267 -5.83 24.31 -11.86
CA GLN A 267 -4.46 23.96 -11.50
C GLN A 267 -4.40 22.65 -10.74
N PHE A 268 -5.34 22.42 -9.81
CA PHE A 268 -5.44 21.18 -9.08
C PHE A 268 -5.78 20.00 -10.02
N VAL A 269 -6.78 20.17 -10.89
CA VAL A 269 -7.20 19.15 -11.86
C VAL A 269 -6.04 18.78 -12.80
N ASP A 270 -5.35 19.77 -13.37
CA ASP A 270 -4.19 19.57 -14.26
C ASP A 270 -3.04 18.83 -13.57
N TYR A 271 -2.82 19.11 -12.28
CA TYR A 271 -1.84 18.41 -11.46
C TYR A 271 -2.28 16.98 -11.13
N ALA A 272 -3.53 16.78 -10.72
CA ALA A 272 -3.97 15.57 -10.04
C ALA A 272 -4.41 14.42 -10.98
N LEU A 273 -4.77 14.74 -12.23
CA LEU A 273 -5.31 13.81 -13.23
C LEU A 273 -4.33 13.50 -14.37
N ALA A 274 -3.27 12.75 -14.09
CA ALA A 274 -2.46 12.13 -15.15
C ALA A 274 -3.17 10.90 -15.75
N GLU A 275 -2.73 10.46 -16.94
CA GLU A 275 -3.24 9.26 -17.63
C GLU A 275 -3.28 8.03 -16.71
N ARG A 276 -2.23 7.84 -15.90
CA ARG A 276 -2.12 6.75 -14.92
C ARG A 276 -3.29 6.70 -13.92
N ARG A 277 -3.88 7.84 -13.55
CA ARG A 277 -5.06 7.90 -12.65
C ARG A 277 -6.28 7.23 -13.30
N PHE A 278 -6.48 7.47 -14.59
CA PHE A 278 -7.56 6.86 -15.35
C PHE A 278 -7.32 5.36 -15.55
N GLU A 279 -6.10 4.94 -15.84
CA GLU A 279 -5.74 3.51 -15.93
C GLU A 279 -6.05 2.78 -14.61
N GLN A 280 -5.72 3.39 -13.47
CA GLN A 280 -6.07 2.87 -12.14
C GLN A 280 -7.59 2.74 -11.92
N GLY A 281 -8.38 3.68 -12.45
CA GLY A 281 -9.84 3.57 -12.40
C GLY A 281 -10.37 2.40 -13.23
N VAL A 282 -9.72 2.07 -14.35
CA VAL A 282 -10.03 0.87 -15.13
C VAL A 282 -9.68 -0.38 -14.34
N GLU A 283 -8.47 -0.46 -13.76
CA GLU A 283 -8.04 -1.57 -12.90
C GLU A 283 -9.04 -1.80 -11.72
N TYR A 284 -9.56 -0.73 -11.13
CA TYR A 284 -10.59 -0.82 -10.09
C TYR A 284 -11.89 -1.44 -10.60
N LEU A 285 -12.37 -1.01 -11.77
CA LEU A 285 -13.58 -1.58 -12.38
C LEU A 285 -13.41 -3.06 -12.69
N GLU A 286 -12.25 -3.46 -13.23
CA GLU A 286 -11.90 -4.85 -13.49
C GLU A 286 -11.98 -5.70 -12.21
N GLY A 287 -11.43 -5.16 -11.10
CA GLY A 287 -11.53 -5.78 -9.77
C GLY A 287 -12.98 -5.92 -9.26
N GLU A 288 -13.81 -4.89 -9.44
CA GLU A 288 -15.22 -4.93 -9.04
C GLU A 288 -16.05 -5.91 -9.89
N GLN A 289 -15.77 -6.02 -11.19
CA GLN A 289 -16.38 -7.01 -12.05
C GLN A 289 -16.00 -8.42 -11.61
N ALA A 290 -14.71 -8.66 -11.33
CA ALA A 290 -14.22 -9.93 -10.79
C ALA A 290 -14.89 -10.28 -9.46
N ARG A 291 -15.07 -9.31 -8.55
CA ARG A 291 -15.81 -9.48 -7.27
C ARG A 291 -17.25 -9.96 -7.50
N GLN A 292 -17.89 -9.51 -8.56
CA GLN A 292 -19.24 -9.89 -8.94
C GLN A 292 -19.29 -11.18 -9.78
N GLY A 293 -18.15 -11.81 -10.07
CA GLY A 293 -18.06 -12.97 -10.95
C GLY A 293 -18.38 -12.65 -12.42
N LYS A 294 -18.22 -11.38 -12.83
CA LYS A 294 -18.49 -10.90 -14.18
C LYS A 294 -17.21 -10.91 -15.04
N PRO A 295 -17.33 -11.06 -16.37
CA PRO A 295 -16.20 -10.95 -17.28
C PRO A 295 -15.51 -9.57 -17.24
N VAL A 296 -14.17 -9.59 -17.23
CA VAL A 296 -13.27 -8.43 -17.01
C VAL A 296 -13.07 -7.57 -18.28
N ALA A 297 -14.03 -7.53 -19.21
CA ALA A 297 -13.85 -6.84 -20.49
C ALA A 297 -15.14 -6.22 -21.06
N GLY A 298 -16.21 -6.19 -20.26
CA GLY A 298 -17.50 -5.62 -20.66
C GLY A 298 -17.68 -4.23 -20.07
N TYR A 299 -16.99 -3.22 -20.61
CA TYR A 299 -17.28 -1.84 -20.24
C TYR A 299 -18.49 -1.35 -21.04
N ASP A 300 -19.48 -0.85 -20.32
CA ASP A 300 -20.62 -0.18 -20.91
C ASP A 300 -20.87 1.15 -20.20
N ILE A 301 -21.85 1.91 -20.69
CA ILE A 301 -22.19 3.21 -20.13
C ILE A 301 -22.63 3.15 -18.65
N ARG A 302 -23.01 1.98 -18.13
CA ARG A 302 -23.33 1.79 -16.70
C ARG A 302 -22.06 1.75 -15.85
N SER A 303 -20.93 1.36 -16.44
CA SER A 303 -19.61 1.35 -15.78
C SER A 303 -19.00 2.74 -15.68
N LEU A 304 -19.38 3.67 -16.57
CA LEU A 304 -18.85 5.04 -16.61
C LEU A 304 -19.14 5.81 -15.31
N GLY A 305 -20.34 5.70 -14.75
CA GLY A 305 -20.68 6.39 -13.50
C GLY A 305 -19.85 5.88 -12.32
N VAL A 306 -19.59 4.57 -12.26
CA VAL A 306 -18.76 3.95 -11.22
C VAL A 306 -17.29 4.36 -11.39
N PHE A 307 -16.80 4.38 -12.62
CA PHE A 307 -15.45 4.84 -12.97
C PHE A 307 -15.22 6.29 -12.54
N MET A 308 -16.09 7.21 -12.99
CA MET A 308 -15.96 8.64 -12.70
C MET A 308 -16.01 8.89 -11.18
N LYS A 309 -16.94 8.23 -10.48
CA LYS A 309 -17.01 8.32 -9.03
C LYS A 309 -15.70 7.87 -8.37
N TRP A 310 -15.13 6.74 -8.80
CA TRP A 310 -13.88 6.24 -8.24
C TRP A 310 -12.71 7.19 -8.52
N VAL A 311 -12.56 7.66 -9.76
CA VAL A 311 -11.49 8.58 -10.16
C VAL A 311 -11.53 9.85 -9.31
N VAL A 312 -12.71 10.45 -9.14
CA VAL A 312 -12.87 11.64 -8.31
C VAL A 312 -12.53 11.33 -6.85
N GLU A 313 -13.08 10.26 -6.27
CA GLU A 313 -12.84 9.90 -4.87
C GLU A 313 -11.35 9.57 -4.59
N ASP A 314 -10.69 8.84 -5.48
CA ASP A 314 -9.26 8.51 -5.36
C ASP A 314 -8.38 9.75 -5.50
N THR A 315 -8.69 10.64 -6.45
CA THR A 315 -7.97 11.90 -6.67
C THR A 315 -8.05 12.80 -5.45
N ILE A 316 -9.27 13.04 -4.93
CA ILE A 316 -9.47 13.86 -3.73
C ILE A 316 -8.78 13.24 -2.52
N LYS A 317 -8.76 11.91 -2.41
CA LYS A 317 -8.11 11.21 -1.29
C LYS A 317 -6.58 11.31 -1.35
N GLU A 318 -5.97 11.01 -2.49
CA GLU A 318 -4.50 10.98 -2.62
C GLU A 318 -3.90 12.39 -2.71
N GLU A 319 -4.63 13.38 -3.24
CA GLU A 319 -4.12 14.74 -3.47
C GLU A 319 -4.77 15.82 -2.59
N ARG A 320 -5.49 15.42 -1.51
CA ARG A 320 -6.19 16.34 -0.59
C ARG A 320 -5.34 17.52 -0.15
N ASN A 321 -4.12 17.27 0.32
CA ASN A 321 -3.28 18.33 0.85
C ASN A 321 -2.82 19.31 -0.24
N GLU A 322 -2.70 18.87 -1.49
CA GLU A 322 -2.38 19.78 -2.59
C GLU A 322 -3.60 20.60 -3.00
N MET A 323 -4.79 20.00 -3.01
CA MET A 323 -6.06 20.71 -3.20
C MET A 323 -6.23 21.82 -2.15
N GLU A 324 -6.03 21.49 -0.87
CA GLU A 324 -6.08 22.44 0.25
C GLU A 324 -5.00 23.54 0.11
N ARG A 325 -3.76 23.17 -0.26
CA ARG A 325 -2.66 24.13 -0.48
C ARG A 325 -2.95 25.12 -1.60
N LEU A 326 -3.57 24.68 -2.68
CA LEU A 326 -3.98 25.53 -3.80
C LEU A 326 -5.21 26.38 -3.48
N GLY A 327 -5.93 26.08 -2.38
CA GLY A 327 -7.19 26.74 -2.04
C GLY A 327 -8.35 26.33 -2.97
N ALA A 328 -8.27 25.15 -3.59
CA ALA A 328 -9.33 24.61 -4.43
C ALA A 328 -10.45 24.02 -3.55
N PRO A 329 -11.70 24.52 -3.63
CA PRO A 329 -12.80 23.97 -2.84
C PRO A 329 -13.16 22.55 -3.30
N GLU A 330 -13.24 21.59 -2.37
CA GLU A 330 -13.52 20.18 -2.72
C GLU A 330 -14.82 20.02 -3.53
N LYS A 331 -15.85 20.81 -3.21
CA LYS A 331 -17.13 20.78 -3.94
C LYS A 331 -16.96 21.12 -5.43
N ASP A 332 -16.06 22.05 -5.74
CA ASP A 332 -15.85 22.54 -7.10
C ASP A 332 -14.81 21.68 -7.86
N ALA A 333 -13.95 20.96 -7.14
CA ALA A 333 -12.99 20.00 -7.70
C ALA A 333 -13.60 18.63 -8.05
N ARG A 334 -14.79 18.30 -7.51
CA ARG A 334 -15.52 17.03 -7.71
C ARG A 334 -16.38 17.04 -8.97
#